data_AF-A0A9X2T2Y2-F1
#
_entry.id   AF-A0A9X2T2Y2-F1
#
_cell.length_a   1.000
_cell.length_b   1.000
_cell.length_c   1.000
_cell.angle_alpha   90.00
_cell.angle_beta   90.00
_cell.angle_gamma   90.00
#
_symmetry.space_group_name_H-M   'P 1'
#
loop_
_entity.id
_entity.type
_entity.pdbx_description
1 polymer ?
#
loop_
_entity_poly.entity_id
_entity_poly.type
_entity_poly.pdbx_seq_one_letter_code
_entity_poly.pdbx_strand_id
1 'polypeptide(L)'
;MSAPSPACSRFQRSLNLAKDMRAVDDVMRLVWQSHGEGRLSDDEAQSLADLAQEQRGKRASAVGTPLPSARLLSRFKPRRRPCSPDRQAARDRRRDLGGAGNMPAAIRRAFTEGQRAALTIIAGEVKHHGQCDLPIDRIAALAGCGRTTVQNAVHEARRLGLIKVTGRPQRGRKNLTNIVVIVSAEWLAWLKRGPAAHRPIGSKTSTHSPKMVNPTKNTGRRTDPIKGSSSPSSRDPGSAVAGLREERGAAVASIGRSWR
;
A
#
# COMPACT_ATOMS: atom_id res chain seq x y z
N MET A 1 -42.70 56.62 11.54
CA MET A 1 -42.19 55.68 12.56
C MET A 1 -42.08 56.46 13.85
N SER A 2 -43.05 56.29 14.76
CA SER A 2 -43.00 56.94 16.08
C SER A 2 -41.82 56.37 16.88
N ALA A 3 -41.16 57.22 17.65
CA ALA A 3 -40.07 56.77 18.52
C ALA A 3 -40.60 55.79 19.58
N PRO A 4 -39.87 54.70 19.88
CA PRO A 4 -40.32 53.71 20.86
C PRO A 4 -40.43 54.35 22.24
N SER A 5 -41.47 53.97 22.98
CA SER A 5 -41.67 54.43 24.35
C SER A 5 -40.47 54.08 25.23
N PRO A 6 -40.20 54.88 26.29
CA PRO A 6 -39.13 54.56 27.24
C PRO A 6 -39.38 53.23 27.96
N ALA A 7 -40.64 52.78 28.05
CA ALA A 7 -41.00 51.46 28.58
C ALA A 7 -40.57 50.34 27.61
N CYS A 8 -40.90 50.47 26.32
CA CYS A 8 -40.48 49.53 25.27
C CYS A 8 -38.96 49.37 25.21
N SER A 9 -38.22 50.49 25.25
CA SER A 9 -36.75 50.49 25.24
C SER A 9 -36.13 49.75 26.44
N ARG A 10 -36.76 49.83 27.63
CA ARG A 10 -36.32 49.09 28.82
C ARG A 10 -36.54 47.59 28.65
N PHE A 11 -37.70 47.17 28.16
CA PHE A 11 -37.98 45.74 27.92
C PHE A 11 -37.08 45.16 26.83
N GLN A 12 -36.81 45.91 25.77
CA GLN A 12 -35.89 45.51 24.72
C GLN A 12 -34.47 45.29 25.27
N ARG A 13 -33.98 46.18 26.14
CA ARG A 13 -32.69 45.99 26.82
C ARG A 13 -32.70 44.75 27.72
N SER A 14 -33.76 44.53 28.50
CA SER A 14 -33.89 43.36 29.37
C SER A 14 -33.91 42.05 28.58
N LEU A 15 -34.63 41.99 27.46
CA LEU A 15 -34.62 40.83 26.56
C LEU A 15 -33.22 40.57 25.98
N ASN A 16 -32.49 41.61 25.59
CA ASN A 16 -31.13 41.46 25.07
C ASN A 16 -30.11 40.98 26.12
N LEU A 17 -30.33 41.29 27.41
CA LEU A 17 -29.47 40.85 28.51
C LEU A 17 -29.83 39.44 29.04
N ALA A 18 -31.01 38.93 28.74
CA ALA A 18 -31.47 37.63 29.22
C ALA A 18 -30.60 36.50 28.66
N LYS A 19 -29.87 35.79 29.53
CA LYS A 19 -28.93 34.71 29.13
C LYS A 19 -29.60 33.35 28.94
N ASP A 20 -30.69 33.11 29.66
CA ASP A 20 -31.41 31.82 29.68
C ASP A 20 -32.85 31.96 29.16
N MET A 21 -33.46 30.85 28.72
CA MET A 21 -34.84 30.82 28.22
C MET A 21 -35.87 31.25 29.28
N ARG A 22 -35.65 30.87 30.55
CA ARG A 22 -36.52 31.26 31.67
C ARG A 22 -36.54 32.78 31.87
N ALA A 23 -35.38 33.42 31.75
CA ALA A 23 -35.27 34.87 31.87
C ALA A 23 -36.01 35.60 30.74
N VAL A 24 -36.04 35.03 29.53
CA VAL A 24 -36.84 35.57 28.42
C VAL A 24 -38.34 35.45 28.74
N ASP A 25 -38.78 34.32 29.28
CA ASP A 25 -40.20 34.09 29.62
C ASP A 25 -40.68 34.99 30.77
N ASP A 26 -39.83 35.23 31.78
CA ASP A 26 -40.14 36.14 32.88
C ASP A 26 -40.27 37.59 32.40
N VAL A 27 -39.40 38.04 31.48
CA VAL A 27 -39.51 39.36 30.86
C VAL A 27 -40.77 39.46 30.01
N MET A 28 -41.11 38.44 29.23
CA MET A 28 -42.34 38.44 28.44
C MET A 28 -43.61 38.49 29.30
N ARG A 29 -43.61 37.87 30.49
CA ARG A 29 -44.72 37.98 31.45
C ARG A 29 -44.94 39.43 31.88
N LEU A 30 -43.85 40.16 32.16
CA LEU A 30 -43.90 41.59 32.53
C LEU A 30 -44.32 42.50 31.37
N VAL A 31 -43.95 42.15 30.13
CA VAL A 31 -44.40 42.85 28.92
C VAL A 31 -45.91 42.76 28.78
N TRP A 32 -46.48 41.54 28.88
CA TRP A 32 -47.93 41.35 28.79
C TRP A 32 -48.71 41.99 29.95
N GLN A 33 -48.14 42.00 31.15
CA GLN A 33 -48.73 42.73 32.28
C GLN A 33 -48.75 44.25 32.03
N SER A 34 -47.65 44.81 31.52
CA SER A 34 -47.53 46.25 31.23
C SER A 34 -48.41 46.70 30.05
N HIS A 35 -48.64 45.80 29.09
CA HIS A 35 -49.61 46.00 28.00
C HIS A 35 -51.05 46.05 28.52
N GLY A 36 -51.43 45.10 29.40
CA GLY A 36 -52.75 45.11 30.04
C GLY A 36 -53.02 46.35 30.93
N GLU A 37 -51.95 46.98 31.43
CA GLU A 37 -52.01 48.24 32.17
C GLU A 37 -51.99 49.49 31.27
N GLY A 38 -51.93 49.33 29.94
CA GLY A 38 -51.92 50.42 28.96
C GLY A 38 -50.60 51.20 28.87
N ARG A 39 -49.51 50.67 29.42
CA ARG A 39 -48.18 51.32 29.41
C ARG A 39 -47.36 51.02 28.14
N LEU A 40 -47.81 50.07 27.34
CA LEU A 40 -47.25 49.69 26.05
C LEU A 40 -48.38 49.68 25.02
N SER A 41 -48.12 50.18 23.82
CA SER A 41 -49.06 50.02 22.71
C SER A 41 -49.03 48.59 22.17
N ASP A 42 -50.08 48.21 21.44
CA ASP A 42 -50.18 46.91 20.77
C ASP A 42 -48.99 46.68 19.82
N ASP A 43 -48.60 47.71 19.06
CA ASP A 43 -47.47 47.65 18.13
C ASP A 43 -46.12 47.42 18.84
N GLU A 44 -45.95 48.03 20.02
CA GLU A 44 -44.74 47.86 20.85
C GLU A 44 -44.70 46.48 21.49
N ALA A 45 -45.84 45.98 21.98
CA ALA A 45 -45.95 44.63 22.53
C ALA A 45 -45.67 43.57 21.46
N GLN A 46 -46.20 43.74 20.25
CA GLN A 46 -45.93 42.85 19.12
C GLN A 46 -44.45 42.84 18.74
N SER A 47 -43.82 44.02 18.66
CA SER A 47 -42.39 44.15 18.33
C SER A 47 -41.50 43.43 19.35
N LEU A 48 -41.86 43.47 20.65
CA LEU A 48 -41.14 42.75 21.71
C LEU A 48 -41.36 41.23 21.65
N ALA A 49 -42.56 40.79 21.28
CA ALA A 49 -42.87 39.38 21.08
C ALA A 49 -42.07 38.78 19.90
N ASP A 50 -41.96 39.51 18.79
CA ASP A 50 -41.17 39.11 17.63
C ASP A 50 -39.68 38.98 17.99
N LEU A 51 -39.15 39.94 18.76
CA LEU A 51 -37.77 39.92 19.25
C LEU A 51 -37.51 38.71 20.16
N ALA A 52 -38.45 38.39 21.06
CA ALA A 52 -38.35 37.20 21.90
C ALA A 52 -38.36 35.92 21.04
N GLN A 53 -39.24 35.84 20.02
CA GLN A 53 -39.31 34.69 19.14
C GLN A 53 -38.02 34.49 18.32
N GLU A 54 -37.40 35.56 17.83
CA GLU A 54 -36.10 35.48 17.19
C GLU A 54 -35.01 34.93 18.13
N GLN A 55 -34.98 35.36 19.39
CA GLN A 55 -34.02 34.83 20.36
C GLN A 55 -34.24 33.34 20.63
N ARG A 56 -35.50 32.91 20.75
CA ARG A 56 -35.85 31.50 20.90
C ARG A 56 -35.41 30.69 19.68
N GLY A 57 -35.60 31.20 18.46
CA GLY A 57 -35.17 30.55 17.22
C GLY A 57 -33.64 30.44 17.08
N LYS A 58 -32.90 31.50 17.45
CA LYS A 58 -31.43 31.51 17.47
C LYS A 58 -30.88 30.48 18.47
N ARG A 59 -31.54 30.29 19.61
CA ARG A 59 -31.13 29.33 20.66
C ARG A 59 -31.61 27.90 20.39
N ALA A 60 -32.78 27.71 19.80
CA ALA A 60 -33.26 26.40 19.36
C ALA A 60 -32.39 25.81 18.24
N SER A 61 -31.86 26.66 17.35
CA SER A 61 -30.91 26.25 16.30
C SER A 61 -29.58 25.72 16.85
N ALA A 62 -29.22 26.07 18.10
CA ALA A 62 -28.03 25.52 18.76
C ALA A 62 -28.22 24.06 19.26
N VAL A 63 -29.48 23.60 19.38
CA VAL A 63 -29.84 22.20 19.68
C VAL A 63 -29.60 21.28 18.46
N GLY A 64 -29.26 21.87 17.31
CA GLY A 64 -28.75 21.19 16.13
C GLY A 64 -27.23 21.00 16.12
N THR A 65 -26.51 21.26 17.22
CA THR A 65 -25.12 20.79 17.31
C THR A 65 -25.18 19.28 17.20
N PRO A 66 -24.69 18.65 16.12
CA PRO A 66 -24.73 17.20 16.01
C PRO A 66 -24.02 16.68 17.26
N LEU A 67 -24.73 15.86 18.04
CA LEU A 67 -24.13 15.17 19.18
C LEU A 67 -22.76 14.69 18.71
N PRO A 68 -21.67 15.03 19.43
CA PRO A 68 -20.34 14.66 19.01
C PRO A 68 -20.40 13.16 18.77
N SER A 69 -20.20 12.74 17.50
CA SER A 69 -20.37 11.36 17.05
C SER A 69 -19.90 10.42 18.14
N ALA A 70 -20.62 9.35 18.50
CA ALA A 70 -20.32 8.48 19.64
C ALA A 70 -18.82 8.12 19.86
N ARG A 71 -18.00 8.25 18.82
CA ARG A 71 -16.52 8.27 18.86
C ARG A 71 -15.87 9.32 19.77
N LEU A 72 -16.46 10.50 19.94
CA LEU A 72 -15.97 11.59 20.79
C LEU A 72 -16.41 11.44 22.26
N LEU A 73 -17.52 10.74 22.50
CA LEU A 73 -17.98 10.36 23.85
C LEU A 73 -17.28 9.10 24.39
N SER A 74 -16.54 8.39 23.55
CA SER A 74 -15.76 7.23 23.95
C SER A 74 -14.57 7.65 24.83
N ARG A 75 -14.67 7.38 26.14
CA ARG A 75 -13.54 7.48 27.09
C ARG A 75 -12.34 6.64 26.66
N PHE A 76 -12.58 5.60 25.86
CA PHE A 76 -11.53 4.72 25.34
C PHE A 76 -10.94 5.30 24.06
N LYS A 77 -9.60 5.43 24.04
CA LYS A 77 -8.85 5.75 22.82
C LYS A 77 -9.19 4.69 21.77
N PRO A 78 -9.66 5.09 20.56
CA PRO A 78 -9.98 4.12 19.52
C PRO A 78 -8.76 3.26 19.23
N ARG A 79 -8.96 1.94 19.16
CA ARG A 79 -7.90 0.96 18.88
C ARG A 79 -7.25 1.32 17.54
N ARG A 80 -6.04 1.91 17.61
CA ARG A 80 -5.25 2.16 16.41
C ARG A 80 -4.76 0.81 15.89
N ARG A 81 -5.04 0.53 14.62
CA ARG A 81 -4.46 -0.65 13.96
C ARG A 81 -2.93 -0.51 14.00
N PRO A 82 -2.18 -1.56 14.37
CA PRO A 82 -0.73 -1.53 14.32
C PRO A 82 -0.28 -1.06 12.93
N CYS A 83 0.52 0.00 12.90
CA CYS A 83 1.08 0.53 11.67
C CYS A 83 2.53 0.06 11.59
N SER A 84 2.97 -0.41 10.41
CA SER A 84 4.38 -0.73 10.20
C SER A 84 5.23 0.52 10.45
N PRO A 85 6.39 0.40 11.12
CA PRO A 85 7.32 1.51 11.32
C PRO A 85 7.73 2.17 9.99
N ASP A 86 7.90 1.36 8.95
CA ASP A 86 8.23 1.82 7.59
C ASP A 86 7.08 1.54 6.62
N ARG A 87 6.07 2.40 6.67
CA ARG A 87 4.87 2.28 5.82
C ARG A 87 5.13 2.67 4.37
N GLN A 88 6.09 3.55 4.14
CA GLN A 88 6.39 4.05 2.80
C GLN A 88 7.11 2.99 1.99
N ALA A 89 8.18 2.37 2.52
CA ALA A 89 8.86 1.29 1.81
C ALA A 89 7.96 0.06 1.60
N ALA A 90 7.01 -0.21 2.51
CA ALA A 90 6.02 -1.26 2.30
C ALA A 90 5.03 -0.95 1.16
N ARG A 91 4.72 0.33 0.92
CA ARG A 91 3.91 0.76 -0.24
C ARG A 91 4.72 0.65 -1.53
N ASP A 92 5.94 1.14 -1.54
CA ASP A 92 6.77 1.15 -2.74
C ASP A 92 7.08 -0.28 -3.19
N ARG A 93 7.42 -1.19 -2.26
CA ARG A 93 7.56 -2.62 -2.56
C ARG A 93 6.31 -3.25 -3.18
N ARG A 94 5.11 -2.88 -2.71
CA ARG A 94 3.84 -3.39 -3.29
C ARG A 94 3.61 -2.86 -4.69
N ARG A 95 3.97 -1.60 -4.96
CA ARG A 95 3.88 -1.00 -6.29
C ARG A 95 4.84 -1.67 -7.25
N ASP A 96 6.08 -1.90 -6.83
CA ASP A 96 7.11 -2.55 -7.64
C ASP A 96 6.74 -4.00 -7.96
N LEU A 97 6.43 -4.80 -6.94
CA LEU A 97 6.06 -6.22 -7.10
C LEU A 97 4.70 -6.40 -7.77
N GLY A 98 3.74 -5.53 -7.47
CA GLY A 98 2.41 -5.55 -8.07
C GLY A 98 2.48 -5.15 -9.54
N GLY A 99 3.30 -4.16 -9.88
CA GLY A 99 3.59 -3.69 -11.24
C GLY A 99 4.47 -4.65 -12.04
N ALA A 100 5.24 -5.51 -11.37
CA ALA A 100 6.10 -6.48 -12.03
C ALA A 100 5.31 -7.35 -13.04
N GLY A 101 5.91 -7.57 -14.20
CA GLY A 101 5.36 -8.33 -15.33
C GLY A 101 5.25 -9.84 -15.10
N ASN A 102 4.97 -10.31 -13.87
CA ASN A 102 5.07 -11.71 -13.45
C ASN A 102 3.82 -12.57 -13.74
N MET A 103 2.73 -11.96 -14.19
CA MET A 103 1.48 -12.64 -14.53
C MET A 103 0.89 -12.06 -15.84
N PRO A 104 0.10 -12.83 -16.58
CA PRO A 104 -0.66 -12.34 -17.73
C PRO A 104 -1.61 -11.19 -17.37
N ALA A 105 -1.89 -10.32 -18.35
CA ALA A 105 -2.75 -9.14 -18.13
C ALA A 105 -4.19 -9.50 -17.74
N ALA A 106 -4.73 -10.62 -18.26
CA ALA A 106 -6.07 -11.10 -17.91
C ALA A 106 -6.16 -11.45 -16.41
N ILE A 107 -5.21 -12.25 -15.92
CA ILE A 107 -5.10 -12.63 -14.51
C ILE A 107 -4.89 -11.39 -13.63
N ARG A 108 -4.00 -10.48 -14.05
CA ARG A 108 -3.65 -9.27 -13.31
C ARG A 108 -4.84 -8.38 -12.98
N ARG A 109 -5.82 -8.28 -13.89
CA ARG A 109 -7.02 -7.44 -13.72
C ARG A 109 -7.95 -7.95 -12.62
N ALA A 110 -7.90 -9.25 -12.29
CA ALA A 110 -8.76 -9.84 -11.27
C ALA A 110 -8.29 -9.55 -9.83
N PHE A 111 -7.08 -8.99 -9.65
CA PHE A 111 -6.47 -8.82 -8.35
C PHE A 111 -6.14 -7.37 -8.04
N THR A 112 -6.30 -7.00 -6.78
CA THR A 112 -5.82 -5.72 -6.23
C THR A 112 -4.29 -5.67 -6.22
N GLU A 113 -3.71 -4.47 -6.14
CA GLU A 113 -2.25 -4.27 -6.10
C GLU A 113 -1.56 -5.09 -4.99
N GLY A 114 -2.14 -5.11 -3.79
CA GLY A 114 -1.59 -5.87 -2.67
C GLY A 114 -1.66 -7.39 -2.87
N GLN A 115 -2.72 -7.88 -3.52
CA GLN A 115 -2.84 -9.29 -3.89
C GLN A 115 -1.85 -9.65 -5.00
N ARG A 116 -1.69 -8.78 -6.01
CA ARG A 116 -0.70 -8.95 -7.09
C ARG A 116 0.70 -9.08 -6.52
N ALA A 117 1.10 -8.19 -5.60
CA ALA A 117 2.39 -8.26 -4.94
C ALA A 117 2.60 -9.60 -4.21
N ALA A 118 1.60 -10.10 -3.46
CA ALA A 118 1.67 -11.41 -2.80
C ALA A 118 1.79 -12.58 -3.78
N LEU A 119 1.03 -12.55 -4.89
CA LEU A 119 1.11 -13.56 -5.93
C LEU A 119 2.46 -13.51 -6.68
N THR A 120 3.13 -12.35 -6.74
CA THR A 120 4.50 -12.24 -7.25
C THR A 120 5.51 -12.99 -6.42
N ILE A 121 5.41 -12.93 -5.09
CA ILE A 121 6.23 -13.73 -4.19
C ILE A 121 6.03 -15.22 -4.45
N ILE A 122 4.77 -15.65 -4.47
CA ILE A 122 4.39 -17.06 -4.66
C ILE A 122 4.88 -17.57 -6.03
N ALA A 123 4.65 -16.80 -7.10
CA ALA A 123 5.06 -17.17 -8.45
C ALA A 123 6.58 -17.26 -8.61
N GLY A 124 7.30 -16.40 -7.91
CA GLY A 124 8.75 -16.47 -7.79
C GLY A 124 9.24 -17.76 -7.14
N GLU A 125 8.66 -18.09 -5.97
CA GLU A 125 9.00 -19.31 -5.25
C GLU A 125 8.69 -20.56 -6.09
N VAL A 126 7.52 -20.60 -6.72
CA VAL A 126 7.12 -21.68 -7.63
C VAL A 126 8.06 -21.78 -8.83
N LYS A 127 8.58 -20.67 -9.36
CA LYS A 127 9.54 -20.69 -10.46
C LYS A 127 10.89 -21.31 -10.06
N HIS A 128 11.34 -21.09 -8.81
CA HIS A 128 12.63 -21.59 -8.33
C HIS A 128 12.56 -23.02 -7.77
N HIS A 129 11.53 -23.31 -6.98
CA HIS A 129 11.39 -24.56 -6.23
C HIS A 129 10.28 -25.48 -6.77
N GLY A 130 9.54 -25.05 -7.80
CA GLY A 130 8.38 -25.77 -8.35
C GLY A 130 7.10 -25.64 -7.51
N GLN A 131 7.23 -25.28 -6.23
CA GLN A 131 6.15 -25.10 -5.28
C GLN A 131 6.50 -23.99 -4.28
N CYS A 132 5.49 -23.39 -3.64
CA CYS A 132 5.69 -22.44 -2.56
C CYS A 132 5.32 -23.10 -1.22
N ASP A 133 6.32 -23.25 -0.35
CA ASP A 133 6.18 -23.79 1.02
C ASP A 133 6.34 -22.69 2.10
N LEU A 134 6.41 -21.42 1.68
CA LEU A 134 6.63 -20.28 2.56
C LEU A 134 5.41 -20.00 3.46
N PRO A 135 5.61 -19.72 4.76
CA PRO A 135 4.51 -19.36 5.63
C PRO A 135 3.87 -18.05 5.19
N ILE A 136 2.55 -17.94 5.37
CA ILE A 136 1.75 -16.76 4.96
C ILE A 136 2.35 -15.46 5.52
N ASP A 137 2.86 -15.48 6.75
CA ASP A 137 3.45 -14.30 7.39
C ASP A 137 4.77 -13.88 6.72
N ARG A 138 5.57 -14.83 6.22
CA ARG A 138 6.79 -14.54 5.46
C ARG A 138 6.45 -13.98 4.08
N ILE A 139 5.43 -14.52 3.41
CA ILE A 139 4.93 -13.97 2.15
C ILE A 139 4.45 -12.52 2.36
N ALA A 140 3.70 -12.28 3.44
CA ALA A 140 3.20 -10.95 3.78
C ALA A 140 4.34 -9.95 4.02
N ALA A 141 5.38 -10.35 4.77
CA ALA A 141 6.55 -9.53 5.05
C ALA A 141 7.37 -9.18 3.80
N LEU A 142 7.56 -10.16 2.89
CA LEU A 142 8.27 -9.96 1.62
C LEU A 142 7.47 -9.05 0.68
N ALA A 143 6.17 -9.30 0.54
CA ALA A 143 5.28 -8.51 -0.32
C ALA A 143 4.96 -7.11 0.23
N GLY A 144 5.21 -6.84 1.51
CA GLY A 144 4.82 -5.58 2.15
C GLY A 144 3.31 -5.44 2.38
N CYS A 145 2.59 -6.56 2.54
CA CYS A 145 1.14 -6.59 2.74
C CYS A 145 0.76 -7.23 4.09
N GLY A 146 -0.52 -7.16 4.46
CA GLY A 146 -1.03 -7.81 5.67
C GLY A 146 -1.32 -9.29 5.44
N ARG A 147 -1.32 -10.09 6.51
CA ARG A 147 -1.68 -11.51 6.48
C ARG A 147 -3.01 -11.77 5.76
N THR A 148 -4.03 -10.96 6.06
CA THR A 148 -5.37 -11.08 5.45
C THR A 148 -5.36 -10.79 3.95
N THR A 149 -4.48 -9.88 3.48
CA THR A 149 -4.32 -9.63 2.05
C THR A 149 -3.77 -10.84 1.31
N VAL A 150 -2.79 -11.53 1.90
CA VAL A 150 -2.25 -12.79 1.34
C VAL A 150 -3.31 -13.88 1.35
N GLN A 151 -4.03 -14.05 2.46
CA GLN A 151 -5.12 -15.03 2.55
C GLN A 151 -6.18 -14.78 1.47
N ASN A 152 -6.65 -13.54 1.33
CA ASN A 152 -7.64 -13.18 0.30
C ASN A 152 -7.09 -13.40 -1.11
N ALA A 153 -5.81 -13.11 -1.36
CA ALA A 153 -5.17 -13.39 -2.65
C ALA A 153 -5.20 -14.90 -2.96
N VAL A 154 -4.85 -15.73 -2.00
CA VAL A 154 -4.85 -17.20 -2.14
C VAL A 154 -6.28 -17.73 -2.31
N HIS A 155 -7.25 -17.22 -1.55
CA HIS A 155 -8.65 -17.61 -1.68
C HIS A 155 -9.22 -17.24 -3.06
N GLU A 156 -8.98 -16.02 -3.54
CA GLU A 156 -9.43 -15.58 -4.87
C GLU A 156 -8.73 -16.35 -5.99
N ALA A 157 -7.42 -16.56 -5.89
CA ALA A 157 -6.68 -17.33 -6.88
C ALA A 157 -7.12 -18.80 -6.92
N ARG A 158 -7.50 -19.38 -5.77
CA ARG A 158 -8.12 -20.71 -5.70
C ARG A 158 -9.51 -20.72 -6.34
N ARG A 159 -10.33 -19.70 -6.06
CA ARG A 159 -11.67 -19.54 -6.65
C ARG A 159 -11.62 -19.45 -8.17
N LEU A 160 -10.62 -18.76 -8.70
CA LEU A 160 -10.38 -18.63 -10.14
C LEU A 160 -9.65 -19.85 -10.76
N GLY A 161 -9.36 -20.90 -9.98
CA GLY A 161 -8.69 -22.10 -10.48
C GLY A 161 -7.23 -21.89 -10.90
N LEU A 162 -6.60 -20.80 -10.48
CA LEU A 162 -5.23 -20.47 -10.87
C LEU A 162 -4.18 -21.24 -10.07
N ILE A 163 -4.50 -21.54 -8.80
CA ILE A 163 -3.60 -22.22 -7.87
C ILE A 163 -4.29 -23.40 -7.19
N LYS A 164 -3.49 -24.40 -6.82
CA LYS A 164 -3.87 -25.51 -5.95
C LYS A 164 -3.16 -25.34 -4.61
N VAL A 165 -3.95 -25.37 -3.53
CA VAL A 165 -3.46 -25.27 -2.16
C VAL A 165 -3.62 -26.64 -1.50
N THR A 166 -2.50 -27.24 -1.10
CA THR A 166 -2.48 -28.53 -0.41
C THR A 166 -2.16 -28.31 1.06
N GLY A 167 -3.08 -28.68 1.94
CA GLY A 167 -2.87 -28.63 3.39
C GLY A 167 -1.96 -29.75 3.89
N ARG A 168 -1.15 -29.48 4.91
CA ARG A 168 -0.26 -30.47 5.55
C ARG A 168 -0.58 -30.60 7.04
N PRO A 169 -1.68 -31.29 7.39
CA PRO A 169 -2.02 -31.51 8.79
C PRO A 169 -0.98 -32.41 9.47
N GLN A 170 -0.67 -32.11 10.73
CA GLN A 170 0.21 -32.94 11.57
C GLN A 170 -0.56 -33.35 12.82
N ARG A 171 -0.69 -34.67 13.05
CA ARG A 171 -1.42 -35.18 14.22
C ARG A 171 -0.62 -34.84 15.49
N GLY A 172 -1.28 -34.20 16.46
CA GLY A 172 -0.68 -33.86 17.75
C GLY A 172 0.37 -32.73 17.73
N ARG A 173 0.58 -32.05 16.59
CA ARG A 173 1.48 -30.90 16.46
C ARG A 173 0.81 -29.77 15.68
N LYS A 174 1.46 -28.60 15.62
CA LYS A 174 1.01 -27.52 14.74
C LYS A 174 1.12 -27.96 13.28
N ASN A 175 0.08 -27.69 12.50
CA ASN A 175 0.07 -27.99 11.07
C ASN A 175 1.23 -27.29 10.36
N LEU A 176 1.83 -27.98 9.38
CA LEU A 176 2.86 -27.40 8.55
C LEU A 176 2.26 -26.35 7.60
N THR A 177 3.12 -25.52 7.03
CA THR A 177 2.70 -24.54 6.03
C THR A 177 2.01 -25.22 4.85
N ASN A 178 0.92 -24.61 4.39
CA ASN A 178 0.22 -25.03 3.18
C ASN A 178 1.13 -24.89 1.97
N ILE A 179 1.19 -25.92 1.13
CA ILE A 179 1.93 -25.86 -0.12
C ILE A 179 1.03 -25.27 -1.20
N VAL A 180 1.53 -24.25 -1.90
CA VAL A 180 0.84 -23.61 -3.02
C VAL A 180 1.56 -23.93 -4.33
N VAL A 181 0.81 -24.44 -5.31
CA VAL A 181 1.29 -24.73 -6.66
C VAL A 181 0.42 -23.96 -7.67
N ILE A 182 1.04 -23.36 -8.69
CA ILE A 182 0.31 -22.70 -9.78
C ILE A 182 -0.10 -23.78 -10.79
N VAL A 183 -1.40 -23.88 -11.08
CA VAL A 183 -1.96 -24.89 -12.00
C VAL A 183 -2.27 -24.30 -13.37
N SER A 184 -2.55 -23.00 -13.44
CA SER A 184 -2.87 -22.32 -14.71
C SER A 184 -1.71 -22.43 -15.70
N ALA A 185 -1.95 -23.10 -16.83
CA ALA A 185 -0.97 -23.27 -17.90
C ALA A 185 -0.55 -21.93 -18.52
N GLU A 186 -1.50 -20.99 -18.67
CA GLU A 186 -1.22 -19.64 -19.16
C GLU A 186 -0.23 -18.92 -18.24
N TRP A 187 -0.45 -19.00 -16.94
CA TRP A 187 0.42 -18.36 -15.96
C TRP A 187 1.80 -19.03 -15.89
N LEU A 188 1.86 -20.36 -15.90
CA LEU A 188 3.13 -21.09 -15.95
C LEU A 188 3.93 -20.78 -17.22
N ALA A 189 3.27 -20.74 -18.38
CA ALA A 189 3.90 -20.38 -19.65
C ALA A 189 4.41 -18.93 -19.64
N TRP A 190 3.72 -18.02 -18.94
CA TRP A 190 4.17 -16.66 -18.73
C TRP A 190 5.42 -16.59 -17.84
N LEU A 191 5.45 -17.36 -16.75
CA LEU A 191 6.59 -17.40 -15.83
C LEU A 191 7.85 -17.97 -16.47
N LYS A 192 7.71 -18.91 -17.41
CA LYS A 192 8.82 -19.42 -18.23
C LYS A 192 9.41 -18.36 -19.15
N ARG A 193 8.57 -17.46 -19.70
CA ARG A 193 8.97 -16.38 -20.62
C ARG A 193 9.55 -15.15 -19.92
N GLY A 194 9.03 -14.80 -18.75
CA GLY A 194 9.43 -13.57 -18.04
C GLY A 194 10.72 -13.69 -17.21
N PRO A 195 11.37 -12.58 -16.83
CA PRO A 195 12.49 -12.57 -15.89
C PRO A 195 12.11 -13.20 -14.53
N ALA A 196 13.06 -13.81 -13.82
CA ALA A 196 12.81 -14.38 -12.48
C ALA A 196 12.65 -13.25 -11.44
N ALA A 197 11.43 -12.72 -11.31
CA ALA A 197 11.14 -11.48 -10.61
C ALA A 197 11.09 -11.56 -9.06
N HIS A 198 11.80 -12.49 -8.40
CA HIS A 198 11.55 -12.72 -6.97
C HIS A 198 12.76 -13.07 -6.10
N ARG A 199 13.82 -12.29 -6.19
CA ARG A 199 14.69 -12.12 -5.02
C ARG A 199 15.07 -10.66 -4.90
N PRO A 200 15.01 -10.04 -3.70
CA PRO A 200 15.82 -8.85 -3.49
C PRO A 200 17.26 -9.26 -3.81
N ILE A 201 17.85 -8.57 -4.78
CA ILE A 201 19.23 -8.77 -5.22
C ILE A 201 20.12 -8.49 -4.01
N GLY A 202 20.39 -9.55 -3.24
CA GLY A 202 21.61 -9.65 -2.46
C GLY A 202 22.71 -9.85 -3.47
N SER A 203 23.49 -8.80 -3.70
CA SER A 203 24.79 -8.77 -4.38
C SER A 203 25.38 -10.15 -4.73
N LYS A 204 24.96 -10.66 -5.89
CA LYS A 204 25.86 -11.42 -6.76
C LYS A 204 25.69 -10.78 -8.12
N THR A 205 26.66 -9.95 -8.46
CA THR A 205 26.98 -9.59 -9.84
C THR A 205 26.98 -10.87 -10.64
N SER A 206 25.89 -11.16 -11.34
CA SER A 206 25.92 -12.14 -12.41
C SER A 206 26.85 -11.53 -13.46
N THR A 207 28.05 -12.09 -13.54
CA THR A 207 28.99 -11.98 -14.65
C THR A 207 28.28 -12.40 -15.94
N HIS A 208 27.40 -11.55 -16.45
CA HIS A 208 26.86 -11.51 -17.80
C HIS A 208 26.20 -10.14 -17.95
N SER A 209 27.04 -9.10 -17.98
CA SER A 209 26.62 -7.78 -18.45
C SER A 209 26.05 -7.94 -19.86
N PRO A 210 24.85 -7.41 -20.17
CA PRO A 210 24.40 -7.34 -21.55
C PRO A 210 25.38 -6.43 -22.29
N LYS A 211 25.97 -6.93 -23.38
CA LYS A 211 26.80 -6.12 -24.27
C LYS A 211 25.95 -4.93 -24.75
N MET A 212 26.21 -3.77 -24.17
CA MET A 212 25.76 -2.48 -24.69
C MET A 212 26.40 -2.31 -26.07
N VAL A 213 25.64 -2.58 -27.11
CA VAL A 213 25.99 -2.14 -28.46
C VAL A 213 25.64 -0.66 -28.52
N ASN A 214 26.66 0.20 -28.51
CA ASN A 214 26.47 1.63 -28.77
C ASN A 214 26.07 1.81 -30.25
N PRO A 215 24.97 2.52 -30.56
CA PRO A 215 24.44 2.65 -31.92
C PRO A 215 25.20 3.67 -32.80
N THR A 216 26.45 4.01 -32.47
CA THR A 216 27.21 5.04 -33.21
C THR A 216 28.64 4.59 -33.49
N LYS A 217 28.81 3.67 -34.43
CA LYS A 217 29.96 3.63 -35.35
C LYS A 217 29.48 3.15 -36.71
N ASN A 218 28.91 4.09 -37.46
CA ASN A 218 28.88 4.01 -38.91
C ASN A 218 30.30 4.34 -39.38
N THR A 219 31.07 3.34 -39.83
CA THR A 219 32.26 3.60 -40.64
C THR A 219 31.97 3.01 -42.02
N GLY A 220 31.76 3.94 -42.96
CA GLY A 220 31.24 3.68 -44.29
C GLY A 220 32.11 2.78 -45.15
N ARG A 221 31.46 2.29 -46.21
CA ARG A 221 32.06 1.68 -47.39
C ARG A 221 33.15 2.59 -47.97
N ARG A 222 34.27 2.00 -48.38
CA ARG A 222 35.01 2.26 -49.65
C ARG A 222 36.19 1.29 -49.75
N THR A 223 36.05 0.26 -50.59
CA THR A 223 36.69 0.09 -51.92
C THR A 223 38.16 -0.33 -51.83
N ASP A 224 38.42 -1.58 -52.22
CA ASP A 224 39.75 -2.15 -52.48
C ASP A 224 40.50 -1.38 -53.58
N PRO A 225 41.85 -1.48 -53.58
CA PRO A 225 42.47 -2.03 -54.78
C PRO A 225 43.55 -3.08 -54.51
N ILE A 226 43.71 -3.93 -55.52
CA ILE A 226 44.56 -5.11 -55.64
C ILE A 226 46.02 -4.72 -56.01
N LYS A 227 46.95 -5.61 -55.63
CA LYS A 227 48.26 -5.99 -56.25
C LYS A 227 49.55 -5.38 -55.67
N GLY A 228 50.49 -6.27 -55.32
CA GLY A 228 51.92 -5.96 -55.21
C GLY A 228 52.76 -6.94 -54.38
N SER A 229 53.20 -8.01 -55.02
CA SER A 229 54.27 -8.99 -54.68
C SER A 229 55.46 -8.55 -53.79
N SER A 230 55.91 -9.42 -52.88
CA SER A 230 57.27 -10.04 -52.87
C SER A 230 57.48 -10.95 -51.64
N SER A 231 58.16 -12.07 -51.87
CA SER A 231 58.39 -13.22 -50.96
C SER A 231 59.75 -13.12 -50.21
N PRO A 232 60.41 -14.21 -49.74
CA PRO A 232 60.35 -14.75 -48.37
C PRO A 232 61.74 -14.99 -47.71
N SER A 233 61.85 -15.11 -46.37
CA SER A 233 62.94 -15.87 -45.70
C SER A 233 62.61 -16.04 -44.20
N SER A 234 62.45 -17.25 -43.64
CA SER A 234 63.39 -18.33 -43.30
C SER A 234 64.01 -18.22 -41.90
N ARG A 235 63.81 -19.30 -41.12
CA ARG A 235 64.71 -19.95 -40.12
C ARG A 235 64.33 -19.84 -38.64
N ASP A 236 63.74 -20.94 -38.15
CA ASP A 236 64.28 -21.64 -36.95
C ASP A 236 65.57 -22.39 -37.38
N PRO A 237 66.55 -22.62 -36.47
CA PRO A 237 66.57 -23.90 -35.76
C PRO A 237 67.23 -23.93 -34.36
N GLY A 238 66.77 -24.88 -33.53
CA GLY A 238 67.56 -25.64 -32.53
C GLY A 238 68.00 -24.90 -31.27
N SER A 239 68.34 -25.51 -30.14
CA SER A 239 68.31 -26.88 -29.62
C SER A 239 68.91 -26.78 -28.20
N ALA A 240 68.52 -27.67 -27.27
CA ALA A 240 69.27 -28.06 -26.06
C ALA A 240 69.36 -26.99 -24.92
N VAL A 241 69.36 -27.27 -23.62
CA VAL A 241 69.38 -28.48 -22.76
C VAL A 241 69.16 -28.04 -21.30
N ALA A 242 68.98 -29.04 -20.41
CA ALA A 242 69.06 -29.01 -18.94
C ALA A 242 67.76 -28.56 -18.23
N GLY A 243 67.02 -29.41 -17.51
CA GLY A 243 67.42 -30.58 -16.73
C GLY A 243 67.46 -30.18 -15.26
N LEU A 244 66.37 -30.40 -14.53
CA LEU A 244 66.38 -30.62 -13.08
C LEU A 244 65.10 -31.32 -12.66
N ARG A 245 65.33 -32.50 -12.10
CA ARG A 245 64.42 -33.47 -11.50
C ARG A 245 64.26 -33.10 -10.03
N GLU A 246 63.03 -33.03 -9.51
CA GLU A 246 62.76 -33.47 -8.14
C GLU A 246 61.28 -33.84 -7.94
N GLU A 247 61.07 -34.93 -7.22
CA GLU A 247 59.78 -35.58 -6.94
C GLU A 247 59.05 -34.99 -5.71
N ARG A 248 57.86 -35.57 -5.44
CA ARG A 248 56.98 -35.51 -4.24
C ARG A 248 55.81 -34.54 -4.44
N GLY A 249 54.54 -34.88 -4.22
CA GLY A 249 53.89 -36.03 -3.59
C GLY A 249 52.61 -35.52 -2.90
N ALA A 250 51.52 -36.31 -2.96
CA ALA A 250 50.27 -36.19 -2.18
C ALA A 250 49.39 -34.93 -2.43
N ALA A 251 48.05 -34.92 -2.36
CA ALA A 251 47.04 -35.86 -1.91
C ALA A 251 45.71 -35.55 -2.62
N VAL A 252 44.96 -36.59 -3.00
CA VAL A 252 43.54 -36.51 -3.36
C VAL A 252 42.73 -36.74 -2.10
N ALA A 253 41.90 -35.77 -1.70
CA ALA A 253 40.89 -35.95 -0.66
C ALA A 253 39.51 -35.66 -1.25
N SER A 254 38.82 -36.73 -1.64
CA SER A 254 37.37 -36.76 -1.82
C SER A 254 36.71 -36.75 -0.45
N ILE A 255 35.84 -35.77 -0.18
CA ILE A 255 34.87 -35.83 0.92
C ILE A 255 33.48 -35.89 0.30
N GLY A 256 32.95 -37.11 0.23
CA GLY A 256 31.52 -37.35 0.06
C GLY A 256 30.77 -36.98 1.34
N ARG A 257 29.56 -36.43 1.17
CA ARG A 257 28.57 -36.34 2.24
C ARG A 257 27.21 -36.75 1.70
N SER A 258 26.83 -37.99 2.00
CA SER A 258 25.46 -38.49 1.98
C SER A 258 24.69 -37.91 3.16
N TRP A 259 23.46 -37.44 2.93
CA TRP A 259 22.51 -37.10 3.98
C TRP A 259 21.33 -38.08 3.91
N ARG A 260 21.14 -38.83 5.00
CA ARG A 260 19.84 -39.40 5.41
C ARG A 260 18.99 -38.30 6.02
#